data_AF-A0A7S2E420-F1
#
_entry.id   AF-A0A7S2E420-F1
#
_cell.length_a   1.000
_cell.length_b   1.000
_cell.length_c   1.000
_cell.angle_alpha   90.00
_cell.angle_beta   90.00
_cell.angle_gamma   90.00
#
_symmetry.space_group_name_H-M   'P 1'
#
loop_
_entity.id
_entity.type
_entity.pdbx_description
1 polymer ?
#
loop_
_entity_poly.entity_id
_entity_poly.type
_entity_poly.pdbx_seq_one_letter_code
_entity_poly.pdbx_strand_id
1 'polypeptide(L)'
;GVEQHARIDMDIRDIEAAHASDPPDYVTSKGIYTNGKNSDSNGEFRTIQGFSKDYATNTDYQTEPFAILANNFWGAWDYGDQHLIAAFDGTDNSYGNYATGALGSDHGARKQIIKKVIKFQVVMQFALHELEAGLKKYNDESLPTASRYGIGGAVHALDEWWAFYAGSLEAGTANGFGPYILAEKRSKNFGTNT
;
A
#
# COMPACT_ATOMS: atom_id res chain seq x y z
N GLY A 1 -12.25 3.43 -13.90
CA GLY A 1 -13.21 3.45 -12.78
C GLY A 1 -12.51 2.93 -11.52
N VAL A 2 -13.02 3.24 -10.32
CA VAL A 2 -12.34 2.89 -9.06
C VAL A 2 -12.27 1.38 -8.78
N GLU A 3 -13.09 0.57 -9.46
CA GLU A 3 -13.05 -0.90 -9.36
C GLU A 3 -11.65 -1.48 -9.65
N GLN A 4 -10.95 -0.95 -10.66
CA GLN A 4 -9.59 -1.41 -10.98
C GLN A 4 -8.58 -1.07 -9.89
N HIS A 5 -8.77 0.06 -9.19
CA HIS A 5 -7.90 0.49 -8.08
C HIS A 5 -8.03 -0.47 -6.90
N ALA A 6 -9.27 -0.92 -6.62
CA ALA A 6 -9.54 -1.86 -5.56
C ALA A 6 -8.84 -3.21 -5.74
N ARG A 7 -8.49 -3.60 -6.98
CA ARG A 7 -7.82 -4.87 -7.29
C ARG A 7 -6.34 -4.92 -6.89
N ILE A 8 -5.77 -3.84 -6.33
CA ILE A 8 -4.41 -3.88 -5.80
C ILE A 8 -4.27 -4.95 -4.70
N ASP A 9 -5.35 -5.22 -3.96
CA ASP A 9 -5.37 -6.20 -2.90
C ASP A 9 -5.23 -7.65 -3.41
N MET A 10 -5.58 -7.91 -4.67
CA MET A 10 -5.31 -9.18 -5.34
C MET A 10 -3.80 -9.39 -5.57
N ASP A 11 -3.03 -8.33 -5.81
CA ASP A 11 -1.56 -8.42 -5.88
C ASP A 11 -0.99 -8.79 -4.51
N ILE A 12 -1.55 -8.22 -3.43
CA ILE A 12 -1.16 -8.56 -2.06
C ILE A 12 -1.50 -10.03 -1.75
N ARG A 13 -2.69 -10.51 -2.15
CA ARG A 13 -3.07 -11.93 -2.03
C ARG A 13 -2.08 -12.83 -2.76
N ASP A 14 -1.73 -12.49 -3.99
CA ASP A 14 -0.85 -13.31 -4.82
C ASP A 14 0.60 -13.32 -4.28
N ILE A 15 1.07 -12.21 -3.70
CA ILE A 15 2.33 -12.13 -2.95
C ILE A 15 2.30 -13.05 -1.73
N GLU A 16 1.22 -13.01 -0.93
CA GLU A 16 1.08 -13.90 0.23
C GLU A 16 0.99 -15.38 -0.19
N ALA A 17 0.35 -15.68 -1.32
CA ALA A 17 0.26 -17.03 -1.86
C ALA A 17 1.63 -17.56 -2.31
N ALA A 18 2.50 -16.72 -2.87
CA ALA A 18 3.87 -17.09 -3.19
C ALA A 18 4.70 -17.45 -1.94
N HIS A 19 4.29 -17.00 -0.74
CA HIS A 19 4.93 -17.36 0.53
C HIS A 19 4.34 -18.61 1.20
N ALA A 20 3.45 -19.35 0.53
CA ALA A 20 2.88 -20.59 1.03
C ALA A 20 3.82 -21.80 0.88
N SER A 21 4.82 -21.72 0.01
CA SER A 21 5.84 -22.76 -0.16
C SER A 21 6.92 -22.72 0.94
N ASP A 22 7.66 -23.83 1.09
CA ASP A 22 8.83 -23.93 1.96
C ASP A 22 10.05 -24.41 1.15
N PRO A 23 11.04 -23.54 0.85
CA PRO A 23 11.09 -22.12 1.22
C PRO A 23 10.07 -21.25 0.45
N PRO A 24 9.71 -20.06 0.98
CA PRO A 24 8.86 -19.10 0.27
C PRO A 24 9.45 -18.65 -1.07
N ASP A 25 8.60 -18.49 -2.10
CA ASP A 25 9.00 -17.98 -3.41
C ASP A 25 9.10 -16.46 -3.41
N TYR A 26 10.25 -15.96 -2.93
CA TYR A 26 10.51 -14.52 -2.88
C TYR A 26 10.65 -13.89 -4.27
N VAL A 27 11.09 -14.66 -5.28
CA VAL A 27 11.29 -14.16 -6.65
C VAL A 27 9.95 -13.81 -7.29
N THR A 28 8.98 -14.73 -7.24
CA THR A 28 7.62 -14.48 -7.74
C THR A 28 6.96 -13.35 -6.97
N SER A 29 7.09 -13.34 -5.64
CA SER A 29 6.49 -12.30 -4.81
C SER A 29 7.05 -10.89 -5.09
N LYS A 30 8.37 -10.77 -5.29
CA LYS A 30 9.02 -9.53 -5.71
C LYS A 30 8.58 -9.11 -7.11
N GLY A 31 8.46 -10.08 -8.02
CA GLY A 31 7.96 -9.84 -9.38
C GLY A 31 6.58 -9.21 -9.40
N ILE A 32 5.65 -9.68 -8.55
CA ILE A 32 4.31 -9.09 -8.42
C ILE A 32 4.38 -7.69 -7.79
N TYR A 33 5.18 -7.52 -6.73
CA TYR A 33 5.39 -6.22 -6.09
C TYR A 33 5.89 -5.14 -7.07
N THR A 34 6.89 -5.49 -7.90
CA THR A 34 7.55 -4.59 -8.85
C THR A 34 6.72 -4.30 -10.08
N ASN A 35 6.06 -5.32 -10.65
CA ASN A 35 5.42 -5.20 -11.97
C ASN A 35 3.89 -5.06 -11.90
N GLY A 36 3.27 -5.31 -10.73
CA GLY A 36 1.83 -5.43 -10.60
C GLY A 36 1.27 -6.65 -11.35
N LYS A 37 0.00 -6.98 -11.12
CA LYS A 37 -0.66 -8.09 -11.83
C LYS A 37 -2.16 -7.93 -12.03
N ASN A 38 -2.88 -7.31 -11.10
CA ASN A 38 -4.34 -7.34 -11.08
C ASN A 38 -5.00 -5.95 -11.17
N SER A 39 -4.31 -4.87 -10.77
CA SER A 39 -4.83 -3.49 -10.83
C SER A 39 -4.30 -2.76 -12.07
N ASP A 40 -5.07 -2.74 -13.15
CA ASP A 40 -4.70 -2.08 -14.41
C ASP A 40 -5.21 -0.63 -14.52
N SER A 41 -4.46 0.18 -15.26
CA SER A 41 -4.81 1.54 -15.68
C SER A 41 -4.45 1.66 -17.16
N ASN A 42 -5.46 1.59 -18.05
CA ASN A 42 -5.29 1.75 -19.50
C ASN A 42 -4.23 0.81 -20.12
N GLY A 43 -4.12 -0.42 -19.63
CA GLY A 43 -3.18 -1.42 -20.15
C GLY A 43 -1.82 -1.46 -19.44
N GLU A 44 -1.58 -0.59 -18.46
CA GLU A 44 -0.42 -0.65 -17.56
C GLU A 44 -0.85 -1.02 -16.14
N PHE A 45 -0.10 -1.88 -15.46
CA PHE A 45 -0.41 -2.22 -14.08
C PHE A 45 0.08 -1.13 -13.12
N ARG A 46 -0.78 -0.73 -12.18
CA ARG A 46 -0.31 -0.08 -10.96
C ARG A 46 0.54 -1.08 -10.20
N THR A 47 1.59 -0.58 -9.55
CA THR A 47 2.51 -1.43 -8.81
C THR A 47 2.58 -0.95 -7.37
N ILE A 48 2.61 -1.91 -6.44
CA ILE A 48 2.81 -1.61 -5.01
C ILE A 48 4.18 -0.92 -4.83
N GLN A 49 5.16 -1.27 -5.66
CA GLN A 49 6.45 -0.58 -5.67
C GLN A 49 6.34 0.92 -6.03
N GLY A 50 5.57 1.26 -7.07
CA GLY A 50 5.36 2.64 -7.50
C GLY A 50 4.79 3.50 -6.36
N PHE A 51 3.84 2.93 -5.59
CA PHE A 51 3.22 3.62 -4.45
C PHE A 51 4.21 4.12 -3.39
N SER A 52 5.36 3.46 -3.24
CA SER A 52 6.43 3.96 -2.35
C SER A 52 7.46 4.80 -3.09
N LYS A 53 7.85 4.42 -4.31
CA LYS A 53 8.91 5.11 -5.05
C LYS A 53 8.53 6.52 -5.50
N ASP A 54 7.26 6.75 -5.81
CA ASP A 54 6.79 8.04 -6.31
C ASP A 54 7.02 9.15 -5.28
N TYR A 55 7.02 8.85 -3.98
CA TYR A 55 7.35 9.83 -2.94
C TYR A 55 8.79 10.35 -3.04
N ALA A 56 9.75 9.57 -3.58
CA ALA A 56 11.12 10.02 -3.73
C ALA A 56 11.32 10.95 -4.95
N THR A 57 10.43 10.88 -5.94
CA THR A 57 10.58 11.60 -7.22
C THR A 57 9.53 12.68 -7.44
N ASN A 58 8.37 12.60 -6.77
CA ASN A 58 7.26 13.53 -6.92
C ASN A 58 7.25 14.53 -5.75
N THR A 59 7.67 15.77 -6.02
CA THR A 59 7.70 16.81 -4.99
C THR A 59 6.33 17.23 -4.49
N ASP A 60 5.25 17.03 -5.26
CA ASP A 60 3.89 17.29 -4.78
C ASP A 60 3.51 16.30 -3.69
N TYR A 61 3.86 15.01 -3.85
CA TYR A 61 3.59 13.99 -2.83
C TYR A 61 4.38 14.26 -1.55
N GLN A 62 5.57 14.86 -1.68
CA GLN A 62 6.39 15.27 -0.52
C GLN A 62 5.78 16.44 0.29
N THR A 63 4.76 17.12 -0.24
CA THR A 63 4.02 18.17 0.50
C THR A 63 2.89 17.62 1.36
N GLU A 64 2.56 16.34 1.23
CA GLU A 64 1.45 15.72 1.94
C GLU A 64 1.76 15.49 3.42
N PRO A 65 0.87 15.90 4.35
CA PRO A 65 1.08 15.72 5.78
C PRO A 65 1.48 14.29 6.19
N PHE A 66 0.81 13.25 5.69
CA PHE A 66 1.18 11.87 6.03
C PHE A 66 2.53 11.46 5.45
N ALA A 67 2.87 11.92 4.24
CA ALA A 67 4.17 11.66 3.62
C ALA A 67 5.31 12.30 4.42
N ILE A 68 5.13 13.55 4.87
CA ILE A 68 6.09 14.26 5.72
C ILE A 68 6.29 13.52 7.04
N LEU A 69 5.21 13.06 7.68
CA LEU A 69 5.30 12.29 8.92
C LEU A 69 6.05 10.97 8.71
N ALA A 70 5.75 10.25 7.63
CA ALA A 70 6.43 9.00 7.29
C ALA A 70 7.92 9.22 7.03
N ASN A 71 8.29 10.23 6.24
CA ASN A 71 9.69 10.55 5.96
C ASN A 71 10.45 11.01 7.21
N ASN A 72 9.83 11.79 8.09
CA ASN A 72 10.46 12.21 9.35
C ASN A 72 10.71 11.02 10.29
N PHE A 73 9.81 10.03 10.30
CA PHE A 73 9.95 8.85 11.14
C PHE A 73 10.94 7.83 10.58
N TRP A 74 10.81 7.50 9.28
CA TRP A 74 11.60 6.46 8.63
C TRP A 74 12.92 6.96 8.05
N GLY A 75 13.06 8.26 7.81
CA GLY A 75 14.27 8.90 7.29
C GLY A 75 14.42 8.83 5.77
N ALA A 76 13.42 8.32 5.05
CA ALA A 76 13.42 8.25 3.58
C ALA A 76 12.00 8.35 3.01
N TRP A 77 11.87 9.02 1.86
CA TRP A 77 10.60 9.16 1.15
C TRP A 77 10.09 7.83 0.59
N ASP A 78 10.99 7.00 0.07
CA ASP A 78 10.72 5.66 -0.47
C ASP A 78 11.06 4.54 0.53
N TYR A 79 10.97 4.81 1.84
CA TYR A 79 11.32 3.85 2.89
C TYR A 79 10.65 2.48 2.71
N GLY A 80 9.39 2.47 2.24
CA GLY A 80 8.62 1.25 1.99
C GLY A 80 9.28 0.37 0.93
N ASP A 81 9.75 0.97 -0.17
CA ASP A 81 10.47 0.27 -1.23
C ASP A 81 11.82 -0.24 -0.76
N GLN A 82 12.61 0.60 -0.11
CA GLN A 82 13.91 0.19 0.43
C GLN A 82 13.76 -0.99 1.41
N HIS A 83 12.75 -0.95 2.28
CA HIS A 83 12.45 -2.01 3.23
C HIS A 83 12.01 -3.30 2.51
N LEU A 84 11.06 -3.20 1.58
CA LEU A 84 10.51 -4.38 0.90
C LEU A 84 11.53 -5.02 -0.04
N ILE A 85 12.31 -4.25 -0.77
CA ILE A 85 13.36 -4.79 -1.65
C ILE A 85 14.40 -5.56 -0.83
N ALA A 86 14.86 -5.02 0.29
CA ALA A 86 15.77 -5.74 1.18
C ALA A 86 15.14 -7.03 1.74
N ALA A 87 13.86 -6.95 2.13
CA ALA A 87 13.11 -8.10 2.59
C ALA A 87 12.85 -9.13 1.48
N PHE A 88 12.74 -8.76 0.20
CA PHE A 88 12.60 -9.70 -0.90
C PHE A 88 13.94 -10.31 -1.34
N ASP A 89 15.01 -9.52 -1.32
CA ASP A 89 16.34 -9.96 -1.75
C ASP A 89 17.11 -10.68 -0.63
N GLY A 90 16.65 -10.57 0.61
CA GLY A 90 17.31 -11.18 1.76
C GLY A 90 18.60 -10.44 2.10
N THR A 91 18.58 -9.12 2.02
CA THR A 91 19.72 -8.25 2.32
C THR A 91 19.45 -7.41 3.55
N ASP A 92 20.50 -7.07 4.31
CA ASP A 92 20.35 -6.22 5.49
C ASP A 92 20.22 -4.74 5.09
N ASN A 93 19.41 -3.98 5.82
CA ASN A 93 19.37 -2.53 5.75
C ASN A 93 18.91 -1.91 7.09
N SER A 94 18.68 -0.60 7.11
CA SER A 94 18.22 0.14 8.30
C SER A 94 16.87 -0.32 8.86
N TYR A 95 16.08 -1.07 8.09
CA TYR A 95 14.73 -1.51 8.47
C TYR A 95 14.68 -2.98 8.89
N GLY A 96 15.72 -3.76 8.60
CA GLY A 96 15.80 -5.16 9.03
C GLY A 96 17.05 -5.87 8.54
N ASN A 97 17.46 -6.89 9.31
CA ASN A 97 18.57 -7.77 8.95
C ASN A 97 18.01 -9.05 8.30
N TYR A 98 17.84 -9.06 6.98
CA TYR A 98 17.29 -10.21 6.23
C TYR A 98 18.34 -11.18 5.69
N ALA A 99 19.61 -10.80 5.72
CA ALA A 99 20.76 -11.68 5.46
C ALA A 99 21.32 -12.25 6.77
N THR A 100 21.29 -11.46 7.85
CA THR A 100 21.89 -11.82 9.14
C THR A 100 20.86 -11.83 10.28
N GLY A 101 21.15 -12.56 11.36
CA GLY A 101 20.28 -12.58 12.54
C GLY A 101 18.92 -13.25 12.31
N ALA A 102 17.95 -12.92 13.17
CA ALA A 102 16.71 -13.67 13.30
C ALA A 102 15.81 -13.64 12.05
N LEU A 103 15.71 -12.50 11.35
CA LEU A 103 14.87 -12.39 10.14
C LEU A 103 15.50 -13.08 8.92
N GLY A 104 16.83 -13.23 8.89
CA GLY A 104 17.53 -14.04 7.89
C GLY A 104 17.40 -15.55 8.13
N SER A 105 17.35 -15.98 9.40
CA SER A 105 17.21 -17.39 9.77
C SER A 105 15.76 -17.90 9.84
N ASP A 106 14.77 -16.99 9.94
CA ASP A 106 13.35 -17.33 10.07
C ASP A 106 12.51 -16.75 8.90
N HIS A 107 12.22 -17.61 7.93
CA HIS A 107 11.32 -17.29 6.82
C HIS A 107 9.91 -16.90 7.27
N GLY A 108 9.45 -17.40 8.41
CA GLY A 108 8.17 -17.07 9.01
C GLY A 108 8.09 -15.60 9.44
N ALA A 109 9.13 -15.08 10.10
CA ALA A 109 9.19 -13.68 10.45
C ALA A 109 9.32 -12.78 9.22
N ARG A 110 10.18 -13.14 8.27
CA ARG A 110 10.40 -12.38 7.02
C ARG A 110 9.13 -12.23 6.18
N LYS A 111 8.36 -13.30 5.98
CA LYS A 111 7.07 -13.20 5.25
C LYS A 111 6.04 -12.33 5.97
N GLN A 112 6.05 -12.31 7.30
CA GLN A 112 5.18 -11.42 8.07
C GLN A 112 5.58 -9.95 7.92
N ILE A 113 6.88 -9.65 7.82
CA ILE A 113 7.32 -8.28 7.55
C ILE A 113 6.84 -7.83 6.16
N ILE A 114 7.12 -8.61 5.11
CA ILE A 114 6.68 -8.28 3.75
C ILE A 114 5.17 -8.02 3.71
N LYS A 115 4.38 -8.95 4.27
CA LYS A 115 2.92 -8.83 4.35
C LYS A 115 2.47 -7.54 5.04
N LYS A 116 3.06 -7.20 6.18
CA LYS A 116 2.62 -6.06 7.00
C LYS A 116 3.09 -4.72 6.42
N VAL A 117 4.31 -4.65 5.89
CA VAL A 117 4.84 -3.42 5.29
C VAL A 117 4.06 -3.09 4.02
N ILE A 118 3.76 -4.06 3.16
CA ILE A 118 2.90 -3.84 1.98
C ILE A 118 1.55 -3.24 2.41
N LYS A 119 0.83 -3.89 3.32
CA LYS A 119 -0.54 -3.46 3.68
C LYS A 119 -0.56 -2.16 4.46
N PHE A 120 0.21 -2.09 5.54
CA PHE A 120 0.01 -1.08 6.58
C PHE A 120 0.99 0.08 6.48
N GLN A 121 2.00 0.00 5.61
CA GLN A 121 2.92 1.10 5.36
C GLN A 121 2.75 1.61 3.93
N VAL A 122 2.91 0.76 2.91
CA VAL A 122 2.91 1.21 1.51
C VAL A 122 1.51 1.50 0.98
N VAL A 123 0.61 0.50 0.98
CA VAL A 123 -0.75 0.66 0.44
C VAL A 123 -1.58 1.61 1.31
N MET A 124 -1.40 1.58 2.63
CA MET A 124 -2.04 2.55 3.53
C MET A 124 -1.58 3.99 3.26
N GLN A 125 -0.27 4.23 3.08
CA GLN A 125 0.25 5.55 2.76
C GLN A 125 -0.32 6.06 1.42
N PHE A 126 -0.40 5.21 0.40
CA PHE A 126 -0.97 5.58 -0.88
C PHE A 126 -2.48 5.80 -0.82
N ALA A 127 -3.21 5.04 0.00
CA ALA A 127 -4.62 5.35 0.26
C ALA A 127 -4.75 6.75 0.89
N LEU A 128 -3.92 7.08 1.89
CA LEU A 128 -3.92 8.40 2.52
C LEU A 128 -3.56 9.52 1.53
N HIS A 129 -2.68 9.26 0.56
CA HIS A 129 -2.43 10.17 -0.56
C HIS A 129 -3.71 10.51 -1.33
N GLU A 130 -4.53 9.53 -1.69
CA GLU A 130 -5.80 9.78 -2.38
C GLU A 130 -6.77 10.60 -1.52
N LEU A 131 -6.79 10.35 -0.21
CA LEU A 131 -7.58 11.16 0.73
C LEU A 131 -7.09 12.62 0.77
N GLU A 132 -5.78 12.84 0.88
CA GLU A 132 -5.17 14.18 0.90
C GLU A 132 -5.33 14.90 -0.44
N ALA A 133 -5.23 14.19 -1.57
CA ALA A 133 -5.53 14.69 -2.90
C ALA A 133 -7.00 15.12 -3.03
N GLY A 134 -7.93 14.33 -2.46
CA GLY A 134 -9.34 14.66 -2.35
C GLY A 134 -9.57 15.95 -1.56
N LEU A 135 -8.93 16.08 -0.39
CA LEU A 135 -9.00 17.29 0.43
C LEU A 135 -8.39 18.51 -0.28
N LYS A 136 -7.26 18.34 -0.98
CA LYS A 136 -6.61 19.41 -1.76
C LYS A 136 -7.55 19.91 -2.86
N LYS A 137 -8.09 19.01 -3.69
CA LYS A 137 -9.09 19.35 -4.71
C LYS A 137 -10.32 19.99 -4.07
N TYR A 138 -10.80 19.45 -2.96
CA TYR A 138 -11.95 19.98 -2.24
C TYR A 138 -11.71 21.37 -1.70
N ASN A 139 -10.50 21.79 -1.37
CA ASN A 139 -10.21 23.12 -0.82
C ASN A 139 -9.71 24.13 -1.87
N ASP A 140 -9.41 23.68 -3.08
CA ASP A 140 -8.90 24.55 -4.15
C ASP A 140 -10.03 25.40 -4.77
N GLU A 141 -10.16 26.64 -4.30
CA GLU A 141 -11.13 27.61 -4.80
C GLU A 141 -10.81 28.12 -6.22
N SER A 142 -9.62 27.85 -6.75
CA SER A 142 -9.28 28.19 -8.13
C SER A 142 -9.90 27.23 -9.15
N LEU A 143 -10.30 26.03 -8.71
CA LEU A 143 -10.93 25.03 -9.58
C LEU A 143 -12.42 25.37 -9.84
N PRO A 144 -12.90 25.24 -11.09
CA PRO A 144 -14.32 25.29 -11.38
C PRO A 144 -15.10 24.24 -10.58
N THR A 145 -16.36 24.54 -10.22
CA THR A 145 -17.26 23.62 -9.49
C THR A 145 -17.33 22.22 -10.12
N ALA A 146 -17.36 22.14 -11.45
CA ALA A 146 -17.39 20.86 -12.17
C ALA A 146 -16.10 20.04 -12.02
N SER A 147 -14.94 20.68 -11.90
CA SER A 147 -13.65 20.02 -11.66
C SER A 147 -13.45 19.67 -10.19
N ARG A 148 -14.00 20.48 -9.28
CA ARG A 148 -13.90 20.30 -7.83
C ARG A 148 -14.81 19.19 -7.30
N TYR A 149 -16.07 19.15 -7.77
CA TYR A 149 -17.10 18.24 -7.27
C TYR A 149 -17.61 17.22 -8.31
N GLY A 150 -17.09 17.25 -9.54
CA GLY A 150 -17.45 16.30 -10.59
C GLY A 150 -16.71 14.97 -10.49
N ILE A 151 -16.90 14.14 -11.52
CA ILE A 151 -16.44 12.74 -11.59
C ILE A 151 -14.92 12.54 -11.54
N GLY A 152 -14.10 13.58 -11.75
CA GLY A 152 -12.64 13.55 -11.59
C GLY A 152 -12.12 14.41 -10.43
N GLY A 153 -13.04 15.00 -9.66
CA GLY A 153 -12.75 15.95 -8.60
C GLY A 153 -12.47 15.28 -7.25
N ALA A 154 -12.81 15.97 -6.17
CA ALA A 154 -12.58 15.52 -4.81
C ALA A 154 -13.27 14.19 -4.48
N VAL A 155 -14.50 13.99 -4.98
CA VAL A 155 -15.27 12.76 -4.74
C VAL A 155 -14.58 11.55 -5.38
N HIS A 156 -13.97 11.72 -6.56
CA HIS A 156 -13.25 10.62 -7.21
C HIS A 156 -12.07 10.12 -6.38
N ALA A 157 -11.27 11.05 -5.86
CA ALA A 157 -10.12 10.72 -5.02
C ALA A 157 -10.57 10.09 -3.69
N LEU A 158 -11.73 10.50 -3.14
CA LEU A 158 -12.32 9.84 -1.98
C LEU A 158 -12.75 8.39 -2.30
N ASP A 159 -13.32 8.16 -3.48
CA ASP A 159 -13.67 6.81 -3.94
C ASP A 159 -12.41 5.95 -4.16
N GLU A 160 -11.31 6.53 -4.67
CA GLU A 160 -10.00 5.87 -4.83
C GLU A 160 -9.37 5.54 -3.48
N TRP A 161 -9.45 6.43 -2.49
CA TRP A 161 -9.05 6.14 -1.12
C TRP A 161 -9.77 4.91 -0.58
N TRP A 162 -11.10 4.86 -0.70
CA TRP A 162 -11.87 3.70 -0.23
C TRP A 162 -11.50 2.43 -0.99
N ALA A 163 -11.30 2.52 -2.31
CA ALA A 163 -10.89 1.40 -3.14
C ALA A 163 -9.55 0.80 -2.67
N PHE A 164 -8.52 1.61 -2.43
CA PHE A 164 -7.22 1.12 -1.95
C PHE A 164 -7.25 0.68 -0.49
N TYR A 165 -8.03 1.35 0.36
CA TYR A 165 -8.13 1.05 1.78
C TYR A 165 -8.88 -0.26 2.05
N ALA A 166 -10.03 -0.47 1.42
CA ALA A 166 -10.83 -1.68 1.58
C ALA A 166 -10.28 -2.84 0.73
N GLY A 167 -10.02 -2.58 -0.55
CA GLY A 167 -9.70 -3.62 -1.53
C GLY A 167 -10.93 -4.33 -2.09
N SER A 168 -10.74 -5.02 -3.22
CA SER A 168 -11.80 -5.72 -3.96
C SER A 168 -12.22 -7.07 -3.36
N LEU A 169 -11.38 -7.65 -2.51
CA LEU A 169 -11.59 -8.94 -1.85
C LEU A 169 -12.23 -8.80 -0.46
N GLU A 170 -12.52 -7.58 -0.01
CA GLU A 170 -13.19 -7.34 1.26
C GLU A 170 -14.69 -7.68 1.17
N ALA A 171 -15.18 -8.42 2.16
CA ALA A 171 -16.55 -8.93 2.22
C ALA A 171 -17.20 -8.78 3.61
N GLY A 172 -16.58 -8.05 4.53
CA GLY A 172 -17.05 -7.89 5.92
C GLY A 172 -16.84 -9.15 6.76
N THR A 173 -15.79 -9.93 6.45
CA THR A 173 -15.49 -11.20 7.13
C THR A 173 -14.09 -11.24 7.73
N ALA A 174 -13.40 -10.10 7.85
CA ALA A 174 -12.04 -10.00 8.36
C ALA A 174 -10.99 -10.83 7.57
N ASN A 175 -11.26 -11.05 6.28
CA ASN A 175 -10.45 -11.87 5.39
C ASN A 175 -9.93 -11.11 4.15
N GLY A 176 -10.14 -9.81 4.05
CA GLY A 176 -9.61 -9.00 2.96
C GLY A 176 -8.09 -8.89 2.93
N PHE A 177 -7.58 -8.32 1.85
CA PHE A 177 -6.14 -8.18 1.65
C PHE A 177 -5.66 -6.73 1.76
N GLY A 178 -6.56 -5.75 1.69
CA GLY A 178 -6.27 -4.33 1.87
C GLY A 178 -5.98 -3.94 3.33
N PRO A 179 -5.62 -2.67 3.57
CA PRO A 179 -5.38 -2.13 4.92
C PRO A 179 -6.55 -2.28 5.90
N TYR A 180 -7.80 -2.21 5.43
CA TYR A 180 -9.01 -2.24 6.26
C TYR A 180 -9.12 -3.49 7.15
N ILE A 181 -8.53 -4.62 6.75
CA ILE A 181 -8.53 -5.86 7.55
C ILE A 181 -8.01 -5.64 8.98
N LEU A 182 -7.14 -4.66 9.22
CA LEU A 182 -6.68 -4.34 10.57
C LEU A 182 -7.82 -3.80 11.44
N ALA A 183 -8.67 -2.93 10.90
CA ALA A 183 -9.82 -2.40 11.61
C ALA A 183 -10.77 -3.53 12.00
N GLU A 184 -11.08 -4.45 11.08
CA GLU A 184 -11.94 -5.61 11.36
C GLU A 184 -11.34 -6.54 12.41
N LYS A 185 -10.03 -6.83 12.32
CA LYS A 185 -9.36 -7.71 13.29
C LYS A 185 -9.24 -7.11 14.68
N ARG A 186 -9.29 -5.79 14.80
CA ARG A 186 -9.11 -5.07 16.07
C ARG A 186 -10.40 -4.46 16.60
N SER A 187 -11.51 -4.48 15.87
CA SER A 187 -12.80 -3.90 16.29
C SER A 187 -13.22 -4.37 17.68
N LYS A 188 -13.13 -5.68 17.93
CA LYS A 188 -13.40 -6.30 19.25
C LYS A 188 -12.48 -5.78 20.37
N ASN A 189 -11.23 -5.43 20.08
CA ASN A 189 -10.31 -4.85 21.06
C ASN A 189 -10.78 -3.45 21.53
N PHE A 190 -11.59 -2.77 20.74
CA PHE A 190 -12.11 -1.43 21.02
C PHE A 190 -13.62 -1.42 21.33
N GLY A 191 -14.25 -2.59 21.46
CA GLY A 191 -15.68 -2.71 21.74
C GLY A 191 -16.58 -2.26 20.60
N THR A 192 -16.07 -2.24 19.36
CA THR A 192 -16.82 -1.88 18.16
C THR A 192 -17.13 -3.10 17.29
N ASN A 193 -18.14 -2.96 16.41
CA ASN A 193 -18.39 -3.88 15.31
C ASN A 193 -17.94 -3.21 14.01
N THR A 194 -17.47 -4.01 13.07
CA THR A 194 -17.07 -3.61 11.71
C THR A 194 -17.94 -4.31 10.69
#